data_AF-A0A0S2FI87-F1
#
_entry.id   AF-A0A0S2FI87-F1
#
_cell.length_a   1.000
_cell.length_b   1.000
_cell.length_c   1.000
_cell.angle_alpha   90.00
_cell.angle_beta   90.00
_cell.angle_gamma   90.00
#
_symmetry.space_group_name_H-M   'P 1'
#
loop_
_entity.id
_entity.type
_entity.pdbx_description
1 polymer ?
#
loop_
_entity_poly.entity_id
_entity_poly.type
_entity_poly.pdbx_seq_one_letter_code
_entity_poly.pdbx_strand_id
1 'polypeptide(L)'
;MRIMFTAVAGLGLAAALAAAPAPAQQITFPAPAFRGGDATTWNVAMLTQPDSSVDYTLTVPESTTPLKGKLQQKAASGMGDYLLVGKLGNDPKAPGLTVKLLPVPLGQQCKDGNDKTRGKYGPYDYSVVLTPAKLGPWKVWTGCGNFTMK
;
A
#
# COMPACT_ATOMS: atom_id res chain seq x y z
N MET A 1 -16.84 30.90 70.73
CA MET A 1 -16.80 29.43 70.94
C MET A 1 -17.96 28.81 70.17
N ARG A 2 -17.78 27.62 69.58
CA ARG A 2 -18.71 26.93 68.63
C ARG A 2 -18.75 27.56 67.22
N ILE A 3 -18.80 26.83 66.10
CA ILE A 3 -18.31 25.49 65.68
C ILE A 3 -18.22 25.53 64.12
N MET A 4 -17.33 24.75 63.49
CA MET A 4 -17.18 24.73 62.02
C MET A 4 -18.26 23.90 61.31
N PHE A 5 -18.54 24.22 60.03
CA PHE A 5 -19.05 23.26 59.04
C PHE A 5 -18.47 23.48 57.64
N THR A 6 -18.33 22.38 56.90
CA THR A 6 -17.75 22.24 55.56
C THR A 6 -18.66 21.32 54.72
N ALA A 7 -18.59 21.18 53.40
CA ALA A 7 -17.61 21.56 52.36
C ALA A 7 -18.32 21.68 50.99
N VAL A 8 -17.57 21.93 49.89
CA VAL A 8 -17.94 21.73 48.45
C VAL A 8 -19.15 22.55 47.92
N ALA A 9 -19.36 22.81 46.63
CA ALA A 9 -18.67 22.58 45.35
C ALA A 9 -19.05 23.74 44.39
N GLY A 10 -18.44 23.95 43.21
CA GLY A 10 -17.38 23.22 42.53
C GLY A 10 -16.89 23.99 41.29
N LEU A 11 -15.76 23.55 40.71
CA LEU A 11 -15.23 24.14 39.48
C LEU A 11 -16.08 23.71 38.28
N GLY A 12 -16.39 24.66 37.40
CA GLY A 12 -17.19 24.46 36.19
C GLY A 12 -16.55 25.03 34.93
N LEU A 13 -15.21 25.06 34.83
CA LEU A 13 -14.55 25.34 33.55
C LEU A 13 -14.74 24.13 32.64
N ALA A 14 -15.79 24.18 31.82
CA ALA A 14 -16.01 23.25 30.73
C ALA A 14 -14.96 23.50 29.64
N ALA A 15 -13.75 22.97 29.85
CA ALA A 15 -12.75 22.87 28.81
C ALA A 15 -13.29 21.97 27.70
N ALA A 16 -13.73 22.58 26.60
CA ALA A 16 -14.05 21.84 25.40
C ALA A 16 -12.74 21.23 24.88
N LEU A 17 -12.52 19.94 25.17
CA LEU A 17 -11.51 19.15 24.49
C LEU A 17 -11.94 18.96 23.04
N ALA A 18 -11.70 19.99 22.23
CA ALA A 18 -11.53 19.84 20.80
C ALA A 18 -10.30 18.94 20.60
N ALA A 19 -10.53 17.63 20.59
CA ALA A 19 -9.53 16.66 20.20
C ALA A 19 -9.10 17.00 18.78
N ALA A 20 -7.95 17.65 18.63
CA ALA A 20 -7.35 17.88 17.33
C ALA A 20 -7.25 16.51 16.64
N PRO A 21 -7.71 16.37 15.39
CA PRO A 21 -7.61 15.10 14.69
C PRO A 21 -6.14 14.70 14.67
N ALA A 22 -5.82 13.58 15.31
CA ALA A 22 -4.46 13.06 15.33
C ALA A 22 -3.97 12.98 13.88
N PRO A 23 -2.76 13.47 13.55
CA PRO A 23 -2.28 13.47 12.18
C PRO A 23 -2.33 12.03 11.68
N ALA A 24 -3.14 11.80 10.65
CA ALA A 24 -3.33 10.47 10.07
C ALA A 24 -1.95 9.95 9.68
N GLN A 25 -1.45 8.97 10.44
CA GLN A 25 -0.11 8.45 10.25
C GLN A 25 -0.05 7.87 8.84
N GLN A 26 0.65 8.56 7.94
CA GLN A 26 0.88 8.06 6.60
C GLN A 26 1.64 6.76 6.73
N ILE A 27 0.97 5.63 6.50
CA ILE A 27 1.52 4.29 6.66
C ILE A 27 2.63 4.14 5.63
N THR A 28 3.87 4.40 6.03
CA THR A 28 5.04 4.30 5.15
C THR A 28 5.13 2.89 4.60
N PHE A 29 5.35 2.79 3.28
CA PHE A 29 5.49 1.51 2.59
C PHE A 29 6.52 0.64 3.33
N PRO A 30 6.12 -0.51 3.91
CA PRO A 30 6.95 -1.21 4.87
C PRO A 30 8.19 -1.72 4.16
N ALA A 31 9.34 -1.39 4.71
CA ALA A 31 10.56 -2.06 4.31
C ALA A 31 10.50 -3.53 4.78
N PRO A 32 11.03 -4.51 4.01
CA PRO A 32 11.77 -4.33 2.75
C PRO A 32 10.92 -4.60 1.48
N ALA A 33 11.51 -5.26 0.48
CA ALA A 33 10.97 -5.42 -0.86
C ALA A 33 9.57 -6.05 -0.94
N PHE A 34 8.88 -5.85 -2.07
CA PHE A 34 7.61 -6.53 -2.38
C PHE A 34 7.75 -7.39 -3.63
N ARG A 35 7.07 -8.55 -3.65
CA ARG A 35 7.04 -9.48 -4.78
C ARG A 35 5.59 -9.89 -5.04
N GLY A 36 5.11 -9.78 -6.28
CA GLY A 36 3.78 -10.24 -6.66
C GLY A 36 3.61 -10.48 -8.15
N GLY A 37 2.42 -10.95 -8.55
CA GLY A 37 2.09 -11.31 -9.93
C GLY A 37 0.83 -12.16 -10.02
N ASP A 38 0.46 -12.58 -11.22
CA ASP A 38 -0.46 -13.70 -11.44
C ASP A 38 0.29 -15.04 -11.66
N ALA A 39 1.62 -15.02 -11.63
CA ALA A 39 2.50 -16.19 -11.83
C ALA A 39 2.34 -16.91 -13.19
N THR A 40 1.59 -16.37 -14.15
CA THR A 40 1.37 -16.97 -15.48
C THR A 40 1.61 -15.99 -16.63
N THR A 41 1.20 -14.73 -16.49
CA THR A 41 1.35 -13.70 -17.53
C THR A 41 2.22 -12.53 -17.08
N TRP A 42 2.21 -12.17 -15.80
CA TRP A 42 2.94 -10.99 -15.30
C TRP A 42 3.50 -11.16 -13.88
N ASN A 43 4.55 -10.38 -13.57
CA ASN A 43 5.12 -10.26 -12.23
C ASN A 43 5.68 -8.86 -11.97
N VAL A 44 5.62 -8.42 -10.71
CA VAL A 44 6.25 -7.18 -10.23
C VAL A 44 7.17 -7.47 -9.04
N ALA A 45 8.36 -6.90 -9.12
CA ALA A 45 9.29 -6.79 -8.01
C ALA A 45 9.44 -5.30 -7.67
N MET A 46 9.17 -4.93 -6.42
CA MET A 46 9.35 -3.55 -5.92
C MET A 46 10.38 -3.52 -4.79
N LEU A 47 11.08 -2.40 -4.64
CA LEU A 47 12.09 -2.17 -3.61
C LEU A 47 12.01 -0.73 -3.11
N THR A 48 11.76 -0.56 -1.81
CA THR A 48 11.83 0.73 -1.13
C THR A 48 13.27 1.21 -1.04
N GLN A 49 13.50 2.44 -1.47
CA GLN A 49 14.79 3.13 -1.42
C GLN A 49 14.91 4.01 -0.16
N PRO A 50 16.13 4.44 0.23
CA PRO A 50 16.33 5.30 1.41
C PRO A 50 15.59 6.64 1.37
N ASP A 51 15.28 7.14 0.18
CA ASP A 51 14.48 8.35 -0.05
C ASP A 51 12.95 8.11 0.00
N SER A 52 12.52 6.91 0.40
CA SER A 52 11.13 6.44 0.35
C SER A 52 10.49 6.38 -1.05
N SER A 53 11.28 6.54 -2.12
CA SER A 53 10.84 6.13 -3.46
C SER A 53 10.80 4.60 -3.53
N VAL A 54 9.97 4.06 -4.43
CA VAL A 54 9.88 2.62 -4.66
C VAL A 54 10.32 2.34 -6.09
N ASP A 55 11.48 1.72 -6.25
CA ASP A 55 11.91 1.19 -7.55
C ASP A 55 11.09 -0.05 -7.88
N TYR A 56 10.75 -0.22 -9.15
CA TYR A 56 10.06 -1.42 -9.60
C TYR A 56 10.68 -2.02 -10.87
N THR A 57 10.50 -3.32 -11.01
CA THR A 57 10.68 -4.09 -12.25
C THR A 57 9.40 -4.89 -12.49
N LEU A 58 8.80 -4.72 -13.66
CA LEU A 58 7.53 -5.30 -14.08
C LEU A 58 7.74 -6.09 -15.37
N THR A 59 7.43 -7.38 -15.34
CA THR A 59 7.36 -8.23 -16.53
C THR A 59 5.89 -8.40 -16.90
N VAL A 60 5.53 -8.12 -18.15
CA VAL A 60 4.16 -8.20 -18.70
C VAL A 60 4.23 -8.76 -20.12
N PRO A 61 3.20 -9.46 -20.63
CA PRO A 61 3.32 -10.21 -21.88
C PRO A 61 3.42 -9.32 -23.12
N GLU A 62 3.10 -8.03 -23.02
CA GLU A 62 3.23 -7.05 -24.11
C GLU A 62 4.65 -6.47 -24.26
N SER A 63 5.59 -6.85 -23.39
CA SER A 63 6.97 -6.36 -23.46
C SER A 63 7.99 -7.50 -23.37
N THR A 64 8.87 -7.55 -24.36
CA THR A 64 10.00 -8.51 -24.41
C THR A 64 11.09 -8.21 -23.39
N THR A 65 11.08 -7.02 -22.77
CA THR A 65 12.05 -6.60 -21.75
C THR A 65 11.32 -6.13 -20.50
N PRO A 66 11.81 -6.43 -19.29
CA PRO A 66 11.17 -5.95 -18.06
C PRO A 66 11.13 -4.43 -18.00
N LEU A 67 9.92 -3.89 -17.84
CA LEU A 67 9.67 -2.46 -17.65
C LEU A 67 10.16 -2.05 -16.27
N LYS A 68 10.93 -0.97 -16.18
CA LYS A 68 11.50 -0.45 -14.93
C LYS A 68 11.13 1.01 -14.75
N GLY A 69 11.02 1.43 -13.49
CA GLY A 69 10.75 2.84 -13.17
C GLY A 69 10.73 3.09 -11.67
N LYS A 70 10.40 4.34 -11.32
CA LYS A 70 10.19 4.80 -9.94
C LYS A 70 8.72 5.04 -9.68
N LEU A 71 8.27 4.62 -8.50
CA LEU A 71 6.97 4.95 -7.92
C LEU A 71 7.17 5.82 -6.68
N GLN A 72 6.17 6.63 -6.40
CA GLN A 72 6.08 7.54 -5.26
C GLN A 72 4.86 7.17 -4.43
N GLN A 73 5.02 7.11 -3.11
CA GLN A 73 3.89 6.80 -2.24
C GLN A 73 2.88 7.96 -2.20
N LYS A 74 1.60 7.61 -2.12
CA LYS A 74 0.47 8.52 -1.91
C LYS A 74 -0.39 8.03 -0.75
N ALA A 75 -1.22 8.92 -0.22
CA ALA A 75 -2.22 8.57 0.77
C ALA A 75 -3.12 7.44 0.23
N ALA A 76 -3.28 6.39 1.03
CA ALA A 76 -4.16 5.27 0.76
C ALA A 76 -5.41 5.35 1.67
N SER A 77 -6.48 4.65 1.29
CA SER A 77 -7.80 4.80 1.93
C SER A 77 -7.96 3.95 3.20
N GLY A 78 -7.39 2.75 3.23
CA GLY A 78 -7.49 1.79 4.33
C GLY A 78 -6.20 1.61 5.12
N MET A 79 -6.33 1.02 6.32
CA MET A 79 -5.20 0.65 7.15
C MET A 79 -4.46 -0.55 6.54
N GLY A 80 -3.17 -0.38 6.26
CA GLY A 80 -2.36 -1.38 5.56
C GLY A 80 -2.47 -1.34 4.03
N ASP A 81 -3.30 -0.46 3.46
CA ASP A 81 -3.31 -0.22 2.03
C ASP A 81 -2.07 0.57 1.59
N TYR A 82 -1.55 0.26 0.40
CA TYR A 82 -0.51 1.07 -0.23
C TYR A 82 -0.94 1.55 -1.61
N LEU A 83 -0.89 2.86 -1.81
CA LEU A 83 -1.07 3.51 -3.11
C LEU A 83 0.29 4.05 -3.57
N LEU A 84 0.79 3.52 -4.68
CA LEU A 84 2.02 3.95 -5.33
C LEU A 84 1.69 4.51 -6.72
N VAL A 85 2.31 5.63 -7.11
CA VAL A 85 2.10 6.23 -8.44
C VAL A 85 3.43 6.60 -9.10
N GLY A 86 3.53 6.40 -10.41
CA GLY A 86 4.70 6.73 -11.21
C GLY A 86 4.40 6.64 -12.70
N LYS A 87 5.35 6.11 -13.49
CA LYS A 87 5.19 5.85 -14.92
C LYS A 87 5.37 4.37 -15.24
N LEU A 88 4.75 3.91 -16.34
CA LEU A 88 4.92 2.57 -16.88
C LEU A 88 6.18 2.52 -17.77
N GLY A 89 7.33 2.40 -17.13
CA GLY A 89 8.65 2.44 -17.76
C GLY A 89 9.40 3.75 -17.51
N ASN A 90 10.63 3.82 -18.01
CA ASN A 90 11.50 4.99 -17.90
C ASN A 90 11.31 6.02 -19.02
N ASP A 91 10.48 5.74 -20.04
CA ASP A 91 10.23 6.69 -21.15
C ASP A 91 9.57 7.97 -20.61
N PRO A 92 10.09 9.18 -20.92
CA PRO A 92 9.44 10.44 -20.56
C PRO A 92 7.96 10.54 -20.96
N LYS A 93 7.58 9.91 -22.08
CA LYS A 93 6.22 9.85 -22.65
C LYS A 93 5.40 8.66 -22.14
N ALA A 94 5.98 7.76 -21.33
CA ALA A 94 5.27 6.61 -20.76
C ALA A 94 3.96 7.03 -20.06
N PRO A 95 2.89 6.21 -20.14
CA PRO A 95 1.68 6.48 -19.40
C PRO A 95 1.94 6.40 -17.89
N GLY A 96 1.14 7.11 -17.10
CA GLY A 96 1.19 6.97 -15.65
C GLY A 96 0.88 5.53 -15.22
N LEU A 97 1.50 5.06 -14.16
CA LEU A 97 1.24 3.75 -13.54
C LEU A 97 0.79 3.97 -12.10
N THR A 98 -0.35 3.40 -11.74
CA THR A 98 -0.81 3.28 -10.36
C THR A 98 -0.66 1.83 -9.93
N VAL A 99 -0.09 1.60 -8.74
CA VAL A 99 -0.08 0.28 -8.08
C VAL A 99 -0.82 0.40 -6.76
N LYS A 100 -1.81 -0.47 -6.56
CA LYS A 100 -2.51 -0.64 -5.29
C LYS A 100 -2.13 -1.98 -4.69
N LEU A 101 -1.71 -1.97 -3.43
CA LEU A 101 -1.60 -3.15 -2.60
C LEU A 101 -2.70 -3.07 -1.55
N LEU A 102 -3.51 -4.12 -1.42
CA LEU A 102 -4.54 -4.24 -0.39
C LEU A 102 -4.28 -5.52 0.42
N PRO A 103 -4.24 -5.45 1.77
CA PRO A 103 -4.01 -6.63 2.60
C PRO A 103 -5.15 -7.63 2.42
N VAL A 104 -4.82 -8.92 2.45
CA VAL A 104 -5.82 -9.99 2.35
C VAL A 104 -6.65 -10.02 3.64
N PRO A 105 -7.99 -9.96 3.57
CA PRO A 105 -8.83 -10.02 4.77
C PRO A 105 -8.62 -11.31 5.57
N LEU A 106 -8.76 -11.22 6.89
CA LEU A 106 -8.65 -12.39 7.77
C LEU A 106 -9.65 -13.49 7.35
N GLY A 107 -9.16 -14.72 7.25
CA GLY A 107 -9.93 -15.88 6.78
C GLY A 107 -10.07 -15.99 5.26
N GLN A 108 -9.60 -15.02 4.47
CA GLN A 108 -9.53 -15.10 3.01
C GLN A 108 -8.13 -15.53 2.53
N GLN A 109 -8.03 -15.88 1.26
CA GLN A 109 -6.77 -16.23 0.60
C GLN A 109 -6.68 -15.56 -0.77
N CYS A 110 -5.56 -14.91 -1.08
CA CYS A 110 -5.26 -14.46 -2.43
C CYS A 110 -4.67 -15.62 -3.22
N LYS A 111 -5.16 -15.87 -4.44
CA LYS A 111 -4.66 -16.89 -5.36
C LYS A 111 -4.01 -16.26 -6.59
N ASP A 112 -2.81 -16.72 -6.95
CA ASP A 112 -2.24 -16.42 -8.25
C ASP A 112 -2.99 -17.17 -9.38
N GLY A 113 -2.63 -16.89 -10.64
CA GLY A 113 -3.19 -17.53 -11.83
C GLY A 113 -2.83 -19.01 -12.02
N ASN A 114 -2.11 -19.62 -11.07
CA ASN A 114 -1.93 -21.06 -10.95
C ASN A 114 -2.70 -21.63 -9.73
N ASP A 115 -3.71 -20.91 -9.22
CA ASP A 115 -4.50 -21.21 -8.02
C ASP A 115 -3.70 -21.29 -6.70
N LYS A 116 -2.43 -20.85 -6.68
CA LYS A 116 -1.57 -20.95 -5.49
C LYS A 116 -1.78 -19.78 -4.55
N THR A 117 -1.79 -20.07 -3.25
CA THR A 117 -1.94 -19.08 -2.17
C THR A 117 -0.62 -18.67 -1.52
N ARG A 118 0.49 -19.13 -2.08
CA ARG A 118 1.85 -18.84 -1.60
C ARG A 118 2.86 -18.88 -2.73
N GLY A 119 3.81 -17.94 -2.68
CA GLY A 119 4.94 -17.89 -3.58
C GLY A 119 6.23 -18.45 -2.95
N LYS A 120 7.35 -18.21 -3.63
CA LYS A 120 8.71 -18.55 -3.15
C LYS A 120 9.04 -17.91 -1.78
N TYR A 121 8.44 -16.77 -1.46
CA TYR A 121 8.83 -15.93 -0.33
C TYR A 121 7.83 -15.91 0.84
N GLY A 122 6.75 -16.69 0.79
CA GLY A 122 5.73 -16.69 1.83
C GLY A 122 4.31 -16.97 1.30
N PRO A 123 3.31 -17.01 2.19
CA PRO A 123 1.90 -16.85 1.80
C PRO A 123 1.69 -15.52 1.08
N TYR A 124 0.63 -15.41 0.29
CA TYR A 124 0.23 -14.14 -0.32
C TYR A 124 -0.63 -13.32 0.64
N ASP A 125 0.01 -12.40 1.35
CA ASP A 125 -0.63 -11.53 2.34
C ASP A 125 -1.29 -10.28 1.72
N TYR A 126 -1.03 -9.99 0.44
CA TYR A 126 -1.58 -8.85 -0.29
C TYR A 126 -2.13 -9.23 -1.65
N SER A 127 -3.25 -8.60 -2.02
CA SER A 127 -3.67 -8.48 -3.42
C SER A 127 -3.00 -7.25 -4.07
N VAL A 128 -2.77 -7.34 -5.38
CA VAL A 128 -2.01 -6.38 -6.17
C VAL A 128 -2.83 -5.98 -7.38
N VAL A 129 -2.99 -4.68 -7.62
CA VAL A 129 -3.66 -4.15 -8.81
C VAL A 129 -2.78 -3.07 -9.45
N LEU A 130 -2.37 -3.29 -10.70
CA LEU A 130 -1.62 -2.33 -11.50
C LEU A 130 -2.54 -1.73 -12.56
N THR A 131 -2.63 -0.40 -12.58
CA THR A 131 -3.51 0.36 -13.48
C THR A 131 -2.71 1.43 -14.25
N PRO A 132 -2.47 1.25 -15.56
CA PRO A 132 -1.86 2.23 -16.44
C PRO A 132 -2.87 3.29 -16.92
N ALA A 133 -2.56 4.57 -16.72
CA ALA A 133 -3.49 5.69 -16.88
C ALA A 133 -3.95 5.98 -18.32
N LYS A 134 -3.29 5.44 -19.36
CA LYS A 134 -3.64 5.66 -20.78
C LYS A 134 -3.75 4.41 -21.65
N LEU A 135 -3.65 3.21 -21.06
CA LEU A 135 -3.88 1.95 -21.81
C LEU A 135 -5.34 1.46 -21.71
N GLY A 136 -6.22 2.30 -21.16
CA GLY A 136 -7.64 2.03 -20.96
C GLY A 136 -7.95 1.17 -19.74
N PRO A 137 -9.21 1.16 -19.25
CA PRO A 137 -9.63 0.36 -18.11
C PRO A 137 -9.54 -1.16 -18.37
N TRP A 138 -9.42 -1.56 -19.63
CA TRP A 138 -9.22 -2.95 -20.06
C TRP A 138 -7.83 -3.51 -19.74
N LYS A 139 -6.84 -2.65 -19.43
CA LYS A 139 -5.45 -3.05 -19.19
C LYS A 139 -5.09 -3.01 -17.70
N VAL A 140 -5.83 -3.75 -16.88
CA VAL A 140 -5.53 -3.91 -15.45
C VAL A 140 -4.88 -5.26 -15.21
N TRP A 141 -3.72 -5.26 -14.56
CA TRP A 141 -3.07 -6.49 -14.09
C TRP A 141 -3.39 -6.68 -12.61
N THR A 142 -4.11 -7.77 -12.30
CA THR A 142 -4.49 -8.16 -10.94
C THR A 142 -3.76 -9.45 -10.57
N GLY A 143 -3.39 -9.59 -9.30
CA GLY A 143 -2.68 -10.76 -8.79
C GLY A 143 -2.40 -10.67 -7.30
N CYS A 144 -1.45 -11.46 -6.84
CA CYS A 144 -1.16 -11.67 -5.43
C CYS A 144 0.33 -11.50 -5.13
N GLY A 145 0.66 -11.19 -3.88
CA GLY A 145 2.05 -10.98 -3.48
C GLY A 145 2.23 -10.85 -1.98
N ASN A 146 3.48 -10.66 -1.57
CA ASN A 146 3.86 -10.46 -0.18
C ASN A 146 5.09 -9.56 -0.06
N PHE A 147 5.25 -8.97 1.13
CA PHE A 147 6.48 -8.28 1.51
C PHE A 147 7.55 -9.30 1.91
N THR A 148 8.80 -9.00 1.54
CA THR A 148 9.95 -9.88 1.66
C THR A 148 11.13 -9.11 2.25
N MET A 149 11.96 -9.77 3.06
CA MET A 149 13.11 -9.09 3.67
C MET A 149 14.23 -8.72 2.66
N LYS A 150 14.14 -9.20 1.41
CA LYS A 150 15.06 -8.99 0.28
C LYS A 150 14.33 -9.16 -1.06
#